data_AF-A0A3N4JLA8-F1
#
_entry.id   AF-A0A3N4JLA8-F1
#
_cell.length_a   1.000
_cell.length_b   1.000
_cell.length_c   1.000
_cell.angle_alpha   90.00
_cell.angle_beta   90.00
_cell.angle_gamma   90.00
#
_symmetry.space_group_name_H-M   'P 1'
#
loop_
_entity.id
_entity.type
_entity.pdbx_description
1 polymer ?
#
loop_
_entity_poly.entity_id
_entity_poly.type
_entity_poly.pdbx_seq_one_letter_code
_entity_poly.pdbx_strand_id
1 'polypeptide(L)' 'MDAEWDSMKPFVPTIGKEGHLSVAAVLMLTGFFLTGLFSINKSVTTAPLLAIPASLALGFGSVYLICAVGVYV' A
#
# COMPACT_ATOMS: atom_id res chain seq x y z
N MET A 1 -8.77 -36.26 11.10
CA MET A 1 -8.69 -34.81 10.85
C MET A 1 -7.25 -34.40 10.55
N ASP A 2 -6.25 -35.18 10.95
CA ASP A 2 -4.83 -34.81 10.93
C ASP A 2 -4.14 -35.02 9.57
N ALA A 3 -4.54 -36.05 8.82
CA ALA A 3 -3.96 -36.34 7.50
C ALA A 3 -4.18 -35.24 6.45
N GLU A 4 -5.24 -34.44 6.60
CA GLU A 4 -5.53 -33.32 5.70
C GLU A 4 -4.57 -32.15 5.96
N TRP A 5 -4.37 -31.79 7.24
CA TRP A 5 -3.46 -30.72 7.65
C TRP A 5 -2.02 -30.98 7.25
N ASP A 6 -1.55 -32.23 7.39
CA ASP A 6 -0.18 -32.63 7.03
C ASP A 6 0.10 -32.51 5.53
N SER A 7 -0.95 -32.50 4.69
CA SER A 7 -0.85 -32.37 3.23
C SER A 7 -0.94 -30.92 2.73
N MET A 8 -1.25 -29.94 3.59
CA MET A 8 -1.43 -28.56 3.20
C MET A 8 -0.09 -27.82 3.04
N LYS A 9 -0.04 -26.91 2.05
CA LYS A 9 1.11 -26.03 1.88
C LYS A 9 1.03 -24.85 2.85
N PRO A 10 2.14 -24.45 3.49
CA PRO A 10 2.18 -23.24 4.31
C PRO A 10 1.80 -22.00 3.50
N PHE A 11 1.07 -21.07 4.15
CA PHE A 11 0.81 -19.76 3.58
C PHE A 11 2.12 -18.98 3.41
N VAL A 12 2.33 -18.46 2.20
CA VAL A 12 3.44 -17.56 1.89
C VAL A 12 2.85 -16.21 1.54
N PRO A 13 3.12 -15.15 2.34
CA PRO A 13 2.59 -13.83 2.06
C PRO A 13 3.24 -13.24 0.81
N THR A 14 2.46 -12.49 0.03
CA THR A 14 2.96 -11.77 -1.14
C THR A 14 4.06 -10.76 -0.77
N ILE A 15 3.90 -10.10 0.38
CA ILE A 15 4.89 -9.18 0.95
C ILE A 15 5.21 -9.66 2.37
N GLY A 16 6.48 -9.96 2.63
CA GLY A 16 6.94 -10.33 3.97
C GLY A 16 6.93 -9.13 4.93
N LYS A 17 6.86 -9.41 6.23
CA LYS A 17 6.85 -8.39 7.30
C LYS A 17 7.99 -7.38 7.19
N GLU A 18 9.18 -7.87 6.86
CA GLU A 18 10.39 -7.05 6.66
C GLU A 18 10.22 -6.00 5.54
N GLY A 19 9.31 -6.25 4.59
CA GLY A 19 9.03 -5.37 3.46
C GLY A 19 7.98 -4.29 3.73
N HIS A 20 7.20 -4.39 4.81
CA HIS A 20 6.07 -3.49 5.06
C HIS A 20 6.49 -2.01 5.10
N LEU A 21 7.58 -1.69 5.81
CA LEU A 21 8.07 -0.31 5.91
C LEU A 21 8.54 0.24 4.56
N SER A 22 9.29 -0.54 3.80
CA SER A 22 9.81 -0.13 2.49
C SER A 22 8.69 0.13 1.50
N VAL A 23 7.70 -0.76 1.44
CA VAL A 23 6.51 -0.61 0.59
C VAL A 23 5.70 0.61 1.02
N ALA A 24 5.45 0.76 2.32
CA ALA A 24 4.75 1.92 2.87
C ALA A 24 5.44 3.24 2.52
N ALA A 25 6.77 3.32 2.70
CA ALA A 25 7.54 4.52 2.45
C ALA A 25 7.46 4.95 0.98
N VAL A 26 7.65 4.02 0.04
CA VAL A 26 7.57 4.33 -1.40
C VAL A 26 6.18 4.79 -1.80
N LEU A 27 5.13 4.08 -1.36
CA LEU A 27 3.75 4.45 -1.64
C LEU A 27 3.36 5.80 -1.02
N MET A 28 3.74 6.03 0.24
CA MET A 28 3.46 7.29 0.94
C MET A 28 4.14 8.47 0.27
N LEU A 29 5.46 8.38 0.01
CA LEU A 29 6.19 9.45 -0.66
C LEU A 29 5.58 9.74 -2.03
N THR A 30 5.33 8.71 -2.83
CA THR A 30 4.69 8.86 -4.14
C THR A 30 3.32 9.52 -4.03
N GLY A 31 2.49 9.08 -3.09
CA GLY A 31 1.18 9.66 -2.82
C GLY A 31 1.26 11.14 -2.44
N PHE A 32 2.14 11.49 -1.49
CA PHE A 32 2.33 12.89 -1.08
C PHE A 32 2.84 13.77 -2.21
N PHE A 33 3.80 13.30 -3.02
CA PHE A 33 4.29 14.06 -4.17
C PHE A 33 3.20 14.28 -5.23
N LEU A 34 2.44 13.25 -5.59
CA LEU A 34 1.36 13.37 -6.57
C LEU A 34 0.21 14.24 -6.06
N THR A 35 -0.16 14.12 -4.78
CA THR A 35 -1.13 15.01 -4.14
C THR A 35 -0.65 16.45 -4.15
N GLY A 36 0.63 16.69 -3.82
CA GLY A 36 1.25 18.01 -3.90
C GLY A 36 1.18 18.60 -5.31
N LEU A 37 1.58 17.81 -6.32
CA LEU A 37 1.56 18.23 -7.73
C LEU A 37 0.14 18.54 -8.21
N PHE A 38 -0.84 17.70 -7.89
CA PHE A 38 -2.25 17.94 -8.18
C PHE A 38 -2.76 19.20 -7.47
N SER A 39 -2.29 19.47 -6.25
CA SER A 39 -2.76 20.59 -5.45
C SER A 39 -2.37 21.96 -6.01
N ILE A 40 -1.25 22.04 -6.75
CA ILE A 40 -0.75 23.29 -7.37
C ILE A 40 -1.71 23.78 -8.47
N ASN A 41 -2.25 22.88 -9.29
CA ASN A 41 -3.19 23.23 -10.36
C ASN A 41 -4.29 22.16 -10.45
N LYS A 42 -5.26 22.27 -9.55
CA LYS A 42 -6.39 21.33 -9.47
C LYS A 42 -7.29 21.49 -10.69
N SER A 43 -7.41 20.43 -11.46
CA SER A 43 -8.36 20.34 -12.57
C SER A 43 -8.99 18.95 -12.64
N VAL A 44 -10.24 18.87 -13.08
CA VAL A 44 -10.93 17.60 -13.31
C VAL A 44 -10.24 16.80 -14.42
N THR A 45 -9.61 17.47 -15.38
CA THR A 45 -8.85 16.80 -16.45
C THR A 45 -7.54 16.18 -15.98
N THR A 46 -6.88 16.75 -14.96
CA THR A 46 -5.63 16.20 -14.40
C THR A 46 -5.89 15.18 -13.29
N ALA A 47 -7.11 15.14 -12.75
CA ALA A 47 -7.49 14.24 -11.65
C ALA A 47 -7.29 12.75 -11.97
N PRO A 48 -7.65 12.21 -13.15
CA PRO A 48 -7.40 10.80 -13.46
C PRO A 48 -5.91 10.42 -13.47
N LEU A 49 -5.04 11.37 -13.84
CA LEU A 49 -3.61 11.13 -13.96
C LEU A 49 -2.86 11.35 -12.65
N LEU A 50 -3.32 12.29 -11.80
CA LEU A 50 -2.61 12.67 -10.58
C LEU A 50 -3.38 12.27 -9.31
N ALA A 51 -4.65 12.66 -9.21
CA ALA A 51 -5.44 12.47 -7.99
C ALA A 51 -5.80 11.01 -7.75
N ILE A 52 -6.19 10.25 -8.79
CA ILE A 52 -6.54 8.83 -8.65
C ILE A 52 -5.30 8.03 -8.22
N PRO A 53 -4.13 8.11 -8.90
CA PRO A 53 -2.95 7.40 -8.46
C PRO A 53 -2.45 7.85 -7.09
N ALA A 54 -2.55 9.14 -6.75
CA ALA A 54 -2.21 9.63 -5.41
C ALA A 54 -3.09 8.99 -4.33
N SER A 55 -4.40 8.92 -4.56
CA SER A 55 -5.35 8.31 -3.62
C SER A 55 -5.06 6.82 -3.40
N LEU A 56 -4.82 6.07 -4.48
CA LEU A 56 -4.44 4.67 -4.38
C LEU A 56 -3.13 4.49 -3.60
N ALA A 57 -2.12 5.30 -3.92
CA ALA A 57 -0.82 5.24 -3.26
C ALA A 57 -0.93 5.54 -1.75
N LEU A 58 -1.69 6.57 -1.35
CA LEU A 58 -1.92 6.88 0.06
C LEU A 58 -2.77 5.82 0.77
N GLY A 59 -3.80 5.30 0.10
CA GLY A 59 -4.66 4.24 0.62
C GLY A 59 -3.87 2.97 0.95
N PHE A 60 -3.23 2.36 -0.05
CA PHE A 60 -2.41 1.15 0.15
C PHE A 60 -1.19 1.44 1.02
N GLY A 61 -0.54 2.59 0.85
CA GLY A 61 0.59 3.01 1.67
C GLY A 61 0.23 3.07 3.15
N SER A 62 -0.97 3.55 3.50
CA SER A 62 -1.42 3.62 4.90
C SER A 62 -1.58 2.25 5.53
N VAL A 63 -2.12 1.27 4.79
CA VAL A 63 -2.25 -0.11 5.24
C VAL A 63 -0.88 -0.72 5.53
N TYR A 64 0.08 -0.58 4.62
CA TYR A 64 1.43 -1.08 4.87
C TYR A 64 2.13 -0.31 5.99
N LEU A 65 1.83 0.98 6.20
CA LEU A 65 2.42 1.79 7.27
C LEU A 65 1.95 1.32 8.65
N ILE A 66 0.65 1.03 8.82
CA ILE A 66 0.13 0.47 10.08
C ILE A 66 0.69 -0.95 10.32
N CYS A 67 0.80 -1.76 9.26
CA CYS A 67 1.42 -3.08 9.34
C CYS A 67 2.92 -3.02 9.68
N ALA A 68 3.61 -1.94 9.30
CA ALA A 68 5.02 -1.72 9.62
C ALA A 68 5.25 -1.43 11.11
N VAL A 69 4.28 -0.81 11.80
CA VAL A 69 4.34 -0.58 13.25
C VAL A 69 3.72 -1.73 14.07
N GLY A 70 3.33 -2.81 13.41
CA GLY A 70 2.82 -4.03 14.05
C GLY A 70 1.32 -4.06 14.30
N VAL A 71 0.55 -3.13 13.72
CA VAL A 71 -0.92 -3.18 13.74
C VAL A 71 -1.38 -3.84 12.43
N TYR A 72 -1.85 -5.09 12.53
CA TYR A 72 -2.33 -5.85 11.39
C TYR A 72 -3.85 -5.73 11.28
N VAL A 73 -4.36 -5.66 10.05
CA VAL A 73 -5.79 -5.65 9.71
C VAL A 73 -6.19 -6.97 9.06
#